data_AF-A0A8C9CJJ1-F1
#
_entry.id   AF-A0A8C9CJJ1-F1
#
_cell.length_a   1.000
_cell.length_b   1.000
_cell.length_c   1.000
_cell.angle_alpha   90.00
_cell.angle_beta   90.00
_cell.angle_gamma   90.00
#
_symmetry.space_group_name_H-M   'P 1'
#
loop_
_entity.id
_entity.type
_entity.pdbx_description
1 polymer ?
#
loop_
_entity_poly.entity_id
_entity_poly.type
_entity_poly.pdbx_seq_one_letter_code
_entity_poly.pdbx_strand_id
1 'polypeptide(L)'
;GWKPRCIWSPGLPSLSYDSALPLVVAPAHPGQRKKTLAEKVGQLMDWTQKNRVIRMNDAMFNRFVLEKPRNYSVIVMFTTLQKFRLCVTCKLALQEFQILADSWQFSSAFSNKVFFAMVDFDESPEVSEMLQVMSVPNVLHFSAKSKFTADGIYNFKERGIIAQQIRMVNVRTRKPINYYYSFKLGISLAFIGGLVYVLKWNRKFSFNKNLWAVLAVFCDFDVIWSNVDSYTRSPVCSKQYTGQTHYIHEVHYFQFVAEMYIISLFHVCITLEILLLDTAATSPMIIINRKIMSMTCLCLVVIFFSWLLSLFRFKEYNYPFHILVD
;
A
#
# COMPACT_ATOMS: atom_id res chain seq x y z
N GLY A 1 17.99 81.02 -14.84
CA GLY A 1 17.38 80.80 -16.18
C GLY A 1 16.23 79.83 -15.99
N TRP A 2 14.98 80.32 -15.97
CA TRP A 2 14.12 80.55 -17.14
C TRP A 2 13.66 79.26 -17.82
N LYS A 3 12.42 78.85 -17.48
CA LYS A 3 11.54 77.94 -18.24
C LYS A 3 11.37 78.42 -19.69
N PRO A 4 11.06 77.50 -20.62
CA PRO A 4 10.01 77.73 -21.62
C PRO A 4 8.98 76.58 -21.55
N ARG A 5 7.68 76.80 -21.33
CA ARG A 5 6.65 77.53 -22.09
C ARG A 5 6.26 76.79 -23.38
N CYS A 6 5.06 76.18 -23.33
CA CYS A 6 4.36 75.57 -24.44
C CYS A 6 4.04 76.60 -25.55
N ILE A 7 4.05 76.15 -26.80
CA ILE A 7 3.47 76.84 -27.96
C ILE A 7 2.47 75.88 -28.62
N TRP A 8 1.31 76.43 -28.98
CA TRP A 8 0.15 75.77 -29.59
C TRP A 8 0.08 76.05 -31.10
N SER A 9 -0.49 75.07 -31.83
CA SER A 9 -1.25 75.16 -33.12
C SER A 9 -0.52 75.26 -34.46
N PRO A 10 -1.14 74.94 -35.62
CA PRO A 10 -2.35 74.11 -35.92
C PRO A 10 -2.17 73.12 -37.11
N GLY A 11 -3.13 72.22 -37.38
CA GLY A 11 -3.35 71.64 -38.74
C GLY A 11 -3.69 70.14 -38.84
N LEU A 12 -4.98 69.82 -38.99
CA LEU A 12 -5.59 68.55 -39.46
C LEU A 12 -5.29 68.27 -40.97
N PRO A 13 -5.65 67.12 -41.61
CA PRO A 13 -6.60 66.06 -41.20
C PRO A 13 -6.24 64.57 -41.49
N SER A 14 -7.01 63.69 -40.82
CA SER A 14 -7.56 62.37 -41.24
C SER A 14 -6.64 61.23 -41.72
N LEU A 15 -6.61 60.14 -40.92
CA LEU A 15 -7.09 58.81 -41.34
C LEU A 15 -7.25 57.88 -40.12
N SER A 16 -8.45 57.31 -40.03
CA SER A 16 -8.99 56.33 -39.08
C SER A 16 -8.25 54.99 -39.07
N TYR A 17 -8.21 54.30 -37.92
CA TYR A 17 -8.65 52.89 -37.74
C TYR A 17 -8.47 52.42 -36.27
N ASP A 18 -9.62 52.30 -35.58
CA ASP A 18 -10.04 51.30 -34.60
C ASP A 18 -9.23 50.92 -33.34
N SER A 19 -9.67 51.52 -32.24
CA SER A 19 -10.07 50.96 -30.93
C SER A 19 -9.85 49.45 -30.66
N ALA A 20 -8.96 49.14 -29.72
CA ALA A 20 -8.94 47.88 -28.98
C ALA A 20 -9.78 48.00 -27.69
N LEU A 21 -10.92 47.31 -27.65
CA LEU A 21 -11.73 47.09 -26.44
C LEU A 21 -11.10 45.98 -25.57
N PRO A 22 -11.10 46.12 -24.23
CA PRO A 22 -10.65 45.06 -23.34
C PRO A 22 -11.68 43.93 -23.32
N LEU A 23 -11.20 42.69 -23.41
CA LEU A 23 -12.01 41.47 -23.34
C LEU A 23 -12.62 41.33 -21.94
N VAL A 24 -13.83 41.85 -21.76
CA VAL A 24 -14.67 41.63 -20.57
C VAL A 24 -15.07 40.16 -20.57
N VAL A 25 -14.46 39.35 -19.69
CA VAL A 25 -15.00 38.04 -19.33
C VAL A 25 -16.31 38.27 -18.59
N ALA A 26 -17.43 38.08 -19.29
CA ALA A 26 -18.76 38.23 -18.70
C ALA A 26 -18.91 37.28 -17.49
N PRO A 27 -19.44 37.75 -16.35
CA PRO A 27 -19.73 36.87 -15.21
C PRO A 27 -20.88 35.93 -15.61
N ALA A 28 -20.57 34.64 -15.80
CA ALA A 28 -21.56 33.61 -16.10
C ALA A 28 -22.79 33.72 -15.17
N HIS A 29 -23.99 33.85 -15.76
CA HIS A 29 -25.24 34.02 -15.03
C HIS A 29 -25.42 32.91 -13.97
N PRO A 30 -25.92 33.22 -12.76
CA PRO A 30 -26.03 32.25 -11.66
C PRO A 30 -26.86 31.01 -11.99
N GLY A 31 -27.82 31.11 -12.92
CA GLY A 31 -28.59 29.97 -13.44
C GLY A 31 -27.77 29.01 -14.30
N GLN A 32 -26.87 29.51 -15.15
CA GLN A 32 -25.96 28.68 -15.96
C GLN A 32 -24.98 27.91 -15.07
N ARG A 33 -24.40 28.56 -14.05
CA ARG A 33 -23.46 27.91 -13.11
C ARG A 33 -24.10 26.72 -12.38
N LYS A 34 -25.37 26.84 -11.97
CA LYS A 34 -26.11 25.74 -11.34
C LYS A 34 -26.39 24.60 -12.32
N LYS A 35 -26.72 24.91 -13.58
CA LYS A 35 -26.95 23.91 -14.63
C LYS A 35 -25.67 23.13 -14.96
N THR A 36 -24.55 23.83 -15.17
CA THR A 36 -23.24 23.21 -15.43
C THR A 36 -22.76 22.38 -14.23
N LEU A 37 -23.03 22.82 -13.00
CA LEU A 37 -22.70 22.06 -11.80
C LEU A 37 -23.48 20.74 -11.72
N ALA A 38 -24.79 20.80 -11.95
CA ALA A 38 -25.65 19.62 -11.94
C ALA A 38 -25.23 18.61 -13.01
N GLU A 39 -24.84 19.09 -14.20
CA GLU A 39 -24.33 18.26 -15.29
C GLU A 39 -23.00 17.60 -14.91
N LYS A 40 -22.04 18.34 -14.32
CA LYS A 40 -20.78 17.78 -13.82
C LYS A 40 -21.01 16.69 -12.77
N VAL A 41 -21.92 16.94 -11.81
CA VAL A 41 -22.25 15.96 -10.76
C VAL A 41 -22.94 14.73 -11.36
N GLY A 42 -23.84 14.90 -12.31
CA GLY A 42 -24.49 13.78 -13.02
C GLY A 42 -23.46 12.88 -13.71
N GLN A 43 -22.54 13.47 -14.47
CA GLN A 43 -21.47 12.72 -15.15
C GLN A 43 -20.57 11.95 -14.16
N LEU A 44 -20.20 12.57 -13.04
CA LEU A 44 -19.41 11.90 -12.00
C LEU A 44 -20.18 10.74 -11.36
N MET A 45 -21.49 10.89 -11.14
CA MET A 45 -22.33 9.82 -10.61
C MET A 45 -22.44 8.65 -11.59
N ASP A 46 -22.62 8.92 -12.88
CA ASP A 46 -22.69 7.89 -13.92
C ASP A 46 -21.38 7.09 -14.01
N TRP A 47 -20.24 7.77 -13.91
CA TRP A 47 -18.94 7.10 -13.86
C TRP A 47 -18.73 6.30 -12.58
N THR A 48 -19.15 6.82 -11.43
CA THR A 48 -19.05 6.13 -10.13
C THR A 48 -19.89 4.85 -10.11
N GLN A 49 -21.03 4.84 -10.82
CA GLN A 49 -21.87 3.65 -10.97
C GLN A 49 -21.15 2.55 -11.74
N LYS A 50 -20.44 2.91 -12.83
CA LYS A 50 -19.66 1.97 -13.66
C LYS A 50 -18.40 1.50 -12.95
N ASN A 51 -17.59 2.44 -12.46
CA ASN A 51 -16.31 2.21 -11.80
C ASN A 51 -16.24 3.04 -10.53
N ARG A 52 -16.00 2.38 -9.40
CA ARG A 52 -16.01 3.01 -8.05
C ARG A 52 -14.88 4.02 -7.85
N VAL A 53 -13.77 3.80 -8.55
CA VAL A 53 -12.65 4.73 -8.64
C VAL A 53 -12.56 5.22 -10.08
N ILE A 54 -12.71 6.53 -10.28
CA ILE A 54 -12.71 7.17 -11.59
C ILE A 54 -11.26 7.39 -12.04
N ARG A 55 -10.86 6.79 -13.16
CA ARG A 55 -9.55 7.08 -13.78
C ARG A 55 -9.62 8.42 -14.50
N MET A 56 -8.79 9.38 -14.11
CA MET A 56 -8.78 10.73 -14.66
C MET A 56 -7.52 10.98 -15.48
N ASN A 57 -7.71 11.60 -16.65
CA ASN A 57 -6.65 12.18 -17.48
C ASN A 57 -6.54 13.68 -17.17
N ASP A 58 -5.54 14.39 -17.71
CA ASP A 58 -5.28 15.81 -17.40
C ASP A 58 -6.50 16.70 -17.67
N ALA A 59 -7.15 16.52 -18.82
CA ALA A 59 -8.35 17.29 -19.18
C ALA A 59 -9.53 17.02 -18.21
N MET A 60 -9.71 15.78 -17.78
CA MET A 60 -10.75 15.42 -16.80
C MET A 60 -10.42 16.00 -15.43
N PHE A 61 -9.15 15.89 -15.01
CA PHE A 61 -8.69 16.43 -13.74
C PHE A 61 -8.91 17.94 -13.69
N ASN A 62 -8.52 18.66 -14.74
CA ASN A 62 -8.72 20.11 -14.83
C ASN A 62 -10.20 20.49 -14.75
N ARG A 63 -11.07 19.81 -15.52
CA ARG A 63 -12.52 20.11 -15.58
C ARG A 63 -13.29 19.76 -14.31
N PHE A 64 -12.99 18.64 -13.66
CA PHE A 64 -13.77 18.13 -12.52
C PHE A 64 -13.11 18.39 -11.16
N VAL A 65 -11.79 18.57 -11.11
CA VAL A 65 -11.04 18.73 -9.85
C VAL A 65 -10.44 20.12 -9.67
N LEU A 66 -10.17 20.90 -10.72
CA LEU A 66 -9.64 22.27 -10.56
C LEU A 66 -10.68 23.34 -10.86
N GLU A 67 -11.40 23.22 -11.97
CA GLU A 67 -12.37 24.21 -12.46
C GLU A 67 -13.55 24.39 -11.49
N LYS A 68 -13.96 25.65 -11.29
CA LYS A 68 -15.18 26.01 -10.54
C LYS A 68 -16.38 26.07 -11.49
N PRO A 69 -17.64 25.86 -11.05
CA PRO A 69 -18.10 25.66 -9.67
C PRO A 69 -18.06 24.19 -9.21
N ARG A 70 -17.87 23.97 -7.89
CA ARG A 70 -17.90 22.65 -7.24
C ARG A 70 -18.65 22.70 -5.92
N ASN A 71 -19.49 21.70 -5.66
CA ASN A 71 -20.19 21.47 -4.39
C ASN A 71 -19.89 20.08 -3.80
N TYR A 72 -18.87 19.42 -4.36
CA TYR A 72 -18.42 18.08 -4.00
C TYR A 72 -16.92 18.10 -3.69
N SER A 73 -16.51 17.14 -2.87
CA SER A 73 -15.13 16.80 -2.59
C SER A 73 -14.68 15.64 -3.48
N VAL A 74 -13.43 15.68 -3.92
CA VAL A 74 -12.81 14.61 -4.67
C VAL A 74 -11.57 14.13 -3.92
N ILE A 75 -11.51 12.83 -3.67
CA ILE A 75 -10.34 12.17 -3.08
C ILE A 75 -9.59 11.53 -4.24
N VAL A 76 -8.38 12.00 -4.50
CA VAL A 76 -7.58 11.60 -5.66
C VAL A 76 -6.36 10.85 -5.18
N MET A 77 -6.19 9.63 -5.68
CA MET A 77 -4.96 8.86 -5.49
C MET A 77 -4.04 9.02 -6.71
N PHE A 78 -2.85 9.54 -6.48
CA PHE A 78 -1.74 9.55 -7.43
C PHE A 78 -1.02 8.22 -7.37
N THR A 79 -0.87 7.57 -8.51
CA THR A 79 -0.30 6.22 -8.60
C THR A 79 0.48 6.08 -9.91
N THR A 80 1.16 4.94 -10.07
CA THR A 80 1.72 4.52 -11.37
C THR A 80 1.39 3.04 -11.55
N LEU A 81 0.63 2.72 -12.60
CA LEU A 81 0.21 1.34 -12.88
C LEU A 81 0.93 0.74 -14.08
N GLN A 82 1.78 1.51 -14.76
CA GLN A 82 2.53 1.02 -15.89
C GLN A 82 3.48 -0.10 -15.50
N LYS A 83 3.48 -1.16 -16.31
CA LYS A 83 4.28 -2.38 -16.07
C LYS A 83 5.77 -2.10 -16.02
N PHE A 84 6.25 -1.06 -16.72
CA PHE A 84 7.67 -0.71 -16.76
C PHE A 84 8.19 -0.08 -15.46
N ARG A 85 7.32 0.60 -14.68
CA ARG A 85 7.73 1.21 -13.40
C ARG A 85 7.81 0.23 -12.25
N LEU A 86 7.24 -0.97 -12.41
CA LEU A 86 7.26 -2.06 -11.42
C LEU A 86 6.89 -1.60 -9.99
N CYS A 87 6.02 -0.60 -9.86
CA CYS A 87 5.60 -0.07 -8.56
C CYS A 87 4.59 -1.01 -7.89
N VAL A 88 5.14 -1.88 -7.05
CA VAL A 88 4.38 -2.84 -6.26
C VAL A 88 3.44 -2.15 -5.28
N THR A 89 3.98 -1.20 -4.51
CA THR A 89 3.27 -0.48 -3.47
C THR A 89 2.07 0.28 -4.03
N CYS A 90 2.20 0.80 -5.25
CA CYS A 90 1.13 1.46 -6.00
C CYS A 90 -0.05 0.53 -6.30
N LYS A 91 0.24 -0.72 -6.72
CA LYS A 91 -0.79 -1.73 -6.98
C LYS A 91 -1.52 -2.13 -5.71
N LEU A 92 -0.79 -2.32 -4.60
CA LEU A 92 -1.39 -2.64 -3.31
C LEU A 92 -2.24 -1.50 -2.76
N ALA A 93 -1.74 -0.26 -2.82
CA ALA A 93 -2.47 0.92 -2.39
C ALA A 93 -3.75 1.14 -3.20
N LEU A 94 -3.71 0.89 -4.51
CA LEU A 94 -4.90 0.94 -5.36
C LEU A 94 -5.98 -0.06 -4.90
N GLN A 95 -5.61 -1.28 -4.52
CA GLN A 95 -6.57 -2.28 -4.05
C GLN A 95 -7.26 -1.83 -2.74
N GLU A 96 -6.50 -1.29 -1.80
CA GLU A 96 -7.07 -0.75 -0.55
C GLU A 96 -7.92 0.50 -0.80
N PHE A 97 -7.52 1.34 -1.75
CA PHE A 97 -8.29 2.51 -2.17
C PHE A 97 -9.62 2.12 -2.85
N GLN A 98 -9.64 1.05 -3.64
CA GLN A 98 -10.86 0.49 -4.21
C GLN A 98 -11.80 -0.04 -3.13
N ILE A 99 -11.28 -0.77 -2.14
CA ILE A 99 -12.08 -1.26 -1.00
C ILE A 99 -12.69 -0.08 -0.23
N LEU A 100 -11.96 1.02 -0.07
CA LEU A 100 -12.47 2.24 0.56
C LEU A 100 -13.61 2.86 -0.26
N ALA A 101 -13.43 3.00 -1.58
CA ALA A 101 -14.45 3.53 -2.48
C ALA A 101 -15.72 2.66 -2.50
N ASP A 102 -15.57 1.34 -2.53
CA ASP A 102 -16.68 0.39 -2.39
C ASP A 102 -17.41 0.54 -1.06
N SER A 103 -16.65 0.62 0.04
CA SER A 103 -17.21 0.78 1.38
C SER A 103 -18.02 2.07 1.52
N TRP A 104 -17.60 3.16 0.86
CA TRP A 104 -18.35 4.41 0.83
C TRP A 104 -19.68 4.25 0.09
N GLN A 105 -19.70 3.58 -1.06
CA GLN A 105 -20.90 3.37 -1.86
C GLN A 105 -21.99 2.61 -1.09
N PHE A 106 -21.58 1.63 -0.28
CA PHE A 106 -22.49 0.82 0.54
C PHE A 106 -22.77 1.42 1.92
N SER A 107 -22.18 2.58 2.26
CA SER A 107 -22.38 3.22 3.55
C SER A 107 -23.75 3.91 3.61
N SER A 108 -24.37 3.91 4.80
CA SER A 108 -25.56 4.72 5.06
C SER A 108 -25.29 6.23 4.98
N ALA A 109 -24.01 6.64 5.02
CA ALA A 109 -23.58 8.02 4.85
C ALA A 109 -23.31 8.42 3.39
N PHE A 110 -23.59 7.53 2.43
CA PHE A 110 -23.35 7.77 1.02
C PHE A 110 -24.03 9.06 0.54
N SER A 111 -23.28 9.90 -0.17
CA SER A 111 -23.79 11.13 -0.77
C SER A 111 -23.10 11.44 -2.08
N ASN A 112 -23.80 12.16 -2.96
CA ASN A 112 -23.26 12.70 -4.22
C ASN A 112 -22.28 13.88 -4.03
N LYS A 113 -21.67 13.97 -2.85
CA LYS A 113 -20.73 15.03 -2.45
C LYS A 113 -19.30 14.53 -2.31
N VAL A 114 -19.04 13.23 -2.39
CA VAL A 114 -17.69 12.67 -2.27
C VAL A 114 -17.47 11.68 -3.40
N PHE A 115 -16.40 11.91 -4.17
CA PHE A 115 -16.02 11.09 -5.30
C PHE A 115 -14.57 10.60 -5.15
N PHE A 116 -14.32 9.36 -5.57
CA PHE A 116 -13.00 8.74 -5.56
C PHE A 116 -12.44 8.71 -6.98
N ALA A 117 -11.21 9.17 -7.14
CA ALA A 117 -10.53 9.20 -8.42
C ALA A 117 -9.08 8.73 -8.29
N MET A 118 -8.52 8.26 -9.40
CA MET A 118 -7.11 7.95 -9.51
C MET A 118 -6.51 8.65 -10.74
N VAL A 119 -5.28 9.11 -10.59
CA VAL A 119 -4.48 9.71 -11.65
C VAL A 119 -3.19 8.91 -11.76
N ASP A 120 -2.91 8.42 -12.97
CA ASP A 120 -1.66 7.74 -13.28
C ASP A 120 -0.60 8.78 -13.67
N PHE A 121 0.55 8.74 -13.01
CA PHE A 121 1.67 9.63 -13.29
C PHE A 121 2.11 9.57 -14.76
N ASP A 122 2.05 8.39 -15.38
CA ASP A 122 2.48 8.21 -16.77
C ASP A 122 1.46 8.72 -17.79
N GLU A 123 0.19 8.79 -17.42
CA GLU A 123 -0.86 9.34 -18.29
C GLU A 123 -0.99 10.86 -18.11
N SER A 124 -0.68 11.36 -16.92
CA SER A 124 -0.91 12.74 -16.51
C SER A 124 0.24 13.31 -15.68
N PRO A 125 1.43 13.49 -16.30
CA PRO A 125 2.61 14.02 -15.61
C PRO A 125 2.43 15.50 -15.22
N GLU A 126 1.75 16.29 -16.05
CA GLU A 126 1.54 17.73 -15.85
C GLU A 126 0.76 18.02 -14.56
N VAL A 127 -0.30 17.26 -14.29
CA VAL A 127 -1.08 17.39 -13.06
C VAL A 127 -0.25 17.03 -11.82
N SER A 128 0.58 16.00 -11.93
CA SER A 128 1.41 15.53 -10.81
C SER A 128 2.51 16.55 -10.46
N GLU A 129 3.10 17.18 -11.48
CA GLU A 129 4.06 18.26 -11.34
C GLU A 129 3.41 19.53 -10.76
N MET A 130 2.24 19.92 -11.28
CA MET A 130 1.48 21.09 -10.81
C MET A 130 1.15 21.00 -9.32
N LEU A 131 0.89 19.80 -8.82
CA LEU A 131 0.56 19.54 -7.41
C LEU A 131 1.78 19.19 -6.54
N GLN A 132 2.99 19.25 -7.11
CA GLN A 132 4.26 18.95 -6.44
C GLN A 132 4.27 17.57 -5.76
N VAL A 133 3.65 16.57 -6.41
CA VAL A 133 3.63 15.20 -5.89
C VAL A 133 4.96 14.53 -6.25
N MET A 134 5.91 14.58 -5.30
CA MET A 134 7.27 14.05 -5.50
C MET A 134 7.37 12.52 -5.35
N SER A 135 6.36 11.86 -4.77
CA SER A 135 6.37 10.42 -4.54
C SER A 135 4.98 9.81 -4.68
N VAL A 136 4.92 8.62 -5.29
CA VAL A 136 3.72 7.80 -5.43
C VAL A 136 3.87 6.47 -4.67
N PRO A 137 2.78 5.84 -4.19
CA PRO A 137 1.41 6.35 -4.20
C PRO A 137 1.23 7.51 -3.19
N ASN A 138 0.30 8.43 -3.46
CA ASN A 138 -0.11 9.51 -2.54
C ASN A 138 -1.60 9.81 -2.70
N VAL A 139 -2.32 10.15 -1.63
CA VAL A 139 -3.74 10.54 -1.70
C VAL A 139 -3.92 11.98 -1.28
N LEU A 140 -4.56 12.76 -2.14
CA LEU A 140 -4.90 14.16 -1.90
C LEU A 140 -6.42 14.33 -1.82
N HIS A 141 -6.88 15.08 -0.83
CA HIS A 141 -8.29 15.45 -0.70
C HIS A 141 -8.54 16.88 -1.18
N PHE A 142 -9.35 17.01 -2.23
CA PHE A 142 -9.79 18.30 -2.77
C PHE A 142 -11.19 18.61 -2.25
N SER A 143 -11.29 19.54 -1.30
CA SER A 143 -12.59 20.02 -0.78
C SER A 143 -13.31 20.95 -1.76
N ALA A 144 -14.65 20.97 -1.71
CA ALA A 144 -15.51 21.85 -2.50
C ALA A 144 -15.15 23.35 -2.41
N LYS A 145 -14.52 23.80 -1.32
CA LYS A 145 -14.15 25.22 -1.08
C LYS A 145 -12.73 25.60 -1.56
N SER A 146 -12.05 24.71 -2.30
CA SER A 146 -10.79 24.95 -3.03
C SER A 146 -9.56 25.41 -2.24
N LYS A 147 -9.54 25.33 -0.90
CA LYS A 147 -8.27 25.45 -0.16
C LYS A 147 -7.63 24.07 -0.09
N PHE A 148 -6.61 23.86 -0.92
CA PHE A 148 -5.66 22.78 -0.71
C PHE A 148 -5.14 22.91 0.74
N THR A 149 -5.51 21.97 1.59
CA THR A 149 -5.19 22.01 3.03
C THR A 149 -4.12 20.96 3.26
N ALA A 150 -3.02 21.31 3.94
CA ALA A 150 -1.92 20.38 4.22
C ALA A 150 -2.38 19.13 4.99
N ASP A 151 -3.44 19.24 5.80
CA ASP A 151 -4.11 18.12 6.49
C ASP A 151 -4.82 17.13 5.54
N GLY A 152 -4.99 17.50 4.27
CA GLY A 152 -5.59 16.70 3.20
C GLY A 152 -4.61 15.86 2.40
N ILE A 153 -3.34 15.78 2.82
CA ILE A 153 -2.31 14.92 2.22
C ILE A 153 -2.18 13.66 3.08
N TYR A 154 -2.47 12.49 2.50
CA TYR A 154 -2.26 11.22 3.18
C TYR A 154 -0.95 10.58 2.70
N ASN A 155 0.09 10.71 3.52
CA ASN A 155 1.39 10.10 3.28
C ASN A 155 1.37 8.62 3.70
N PHE A 156 1.43 7.72 2.72
CA PHE A 156 1.48 6.28 2.95
C PHE A 156 2.72 5.81 3.73
N LYS A 157 3.85 6.53 3.62
CA LYS A 157 5.10 6.20 4.33
C LYS A 157 4.98 6.25 5.85
N GLU A 158 4.16 7.16 6.38
CA GLU A 158 4.04 7.37 7.84
C GLU A 158 2.81 6.68 8.43
N ARG A 159 1.70 6.64 7.68
CA ARG A 159 0.40 6.21 8.22
C ARG A 159 -0.02 4.80 7.80
N GLY A 160 0.71 4.16 6.90
CA GLY A 160 0.40 2.81 6.40
C GLY A 160 -0.64 2.79 5.28
N ILE A 161 -0.77 1.64 4.62
CA ILE A 161 -1.57 1.43 3.39
C ILE A 161 -2.98 0.90 3.70
N ILE A 162 -3.37 0.80 4.96
CA ILE A 162 -4.64 0.18 5.35
C ILE A 162 -5.80 1.15 5.11
N ALA A 163 -6.84 0.72 4.40
CA ALA A 163 -8.02 1.56 4.09
C ALA A 163 -8.67 2.20 5.33
N GLN A 164 -8.61 1.52 6.48
CA GLN A 164 -9.16 1.98 7.77
C GLN A 164 -8.38 3.16 8.38
N GLN A 165 -7.12 3.37 7.98
CA GLN A 165 -6.27 4.47 8.45
C GLN A 165 -6.45 5.74 7.61
N ILE A 166 -7.04 5.63 6.41
CA ILE A 166 -7.43 6.77 5.57
C ILE A 166 -8.68 7.43 6.17
N ARG A 167 -8.50 8.16 7.27
CA ARG A 167 -9.55 8.89 8.01
C ARG A 167 -10.13 10.11 7.26
N MET A 168 -9.95 10.19 5.94
CA MET A 168 -10.51 11.28 5.12
C MET A 168 -12.03 11.17 4.97
N VAL A 169 -12.58 9.97 5.11
CA VAL A 169 -14.03 9.74 5.16
C VAL A 169 -14.31 8.85 6.37
N ASN A 170 -15.16 9.32 7.29
CA ASN A 170 -15.47 8.61 8.52
C ASN A 170 -16.43 7.42 8.24
N VAL A 171 -15.92 6.38 7.58
CA VAL A 171 -16.69 5.25 7.07
C VAL A 171 -16.12 3.96 7.60
N ARG A 172 -17.00 3.07 8.07
CA ARG A 172 -16.61 1.72 8.46
C ARG A 172 -16.29 0.93 7.19
N THR A 173 -15.01 0.69 6.95
CA THR A 173 -14.52 -0.06 5.79
C THR A 173 -15.03 -1.51 5.83
N ARG A 174 -15.75 -1.96 4.80
CA ARG A 174 -16.20 -3.34 4.63
C ARG A 174 -15.24 -4.05 3.70
N LYS A 175 -14.34 -4.85 4.27
CA LYS A 175 -13.45 -5.70 3.46
C LYS A 175 -14.26 -6.82 2.79
N PRO A 176 -13.94 -7.22 1.55
CA PRO A 176 -14.55 -8.40 0.94
C PRO A 176 -14.29 -9.63 1.82
N ILE A 177 -15.29 -10.51 1.91
CA ILE A 177 -15.18 -11.73 2.70
C ILE A 177 -14.13 -12.62 2.03
N ASN A 178 -12.98 -12.76 2.68
CA ASN A 178 -11.93 -13.66 2.22
C ASN A 178 -12.31 -15.09 2.61
N TYR A 179 -12.98 -15.81 1.70
CA TYR A 179 -13.34 -17.24 1.85
C TYR A 179 -12.15 -18.14 2.15
N TYR A 180 -10.96 -17.68 1.79
CA TYR A 180 -9.69 -18.33 2.09
C TYR A 180 -9.49 -18.64 3.58
N TYR A 181 -9.84 -17.71 4.48
CA TYR A 181 -9.67 -17.92 5.92
C TYR A 181 -10.66 -18.96 6.46
N SER A 182 -11.91 -18.93 5.99
CA SER A 182 -12.92 -19.93 6.34
C SER A 182 -12.53 -21.32 5.82
N PHE A 183 -11.93 -21.40 4.64
CA PHE A 183 -11.42 -22.64 4.06
C PHE A 183 -10.23 -23.20 4.87
N LYS A 184 -9.24 -22.37 5.22
CA LYS A 184 -8.13 -22.75 6.10
C LYS A 184 -8.60 -23.25 7.47
N LEU A 185 -9.58 -22.55 8.06
CA LEU A 185 -10.19 -22.96 9.33
C LEU A 185 -10.87 -24.34 9.20
N GLY A 186 -11.58 -24.59 8.09
CA GLY A 186 -12.18 -25.89 7.80
C GLY A 186 -11.15 -27.02 7.72
N ILE A 187 -10.03 -26.81 7.01
CA ILE A 187 -8.95 -27.79 6.92
C ILE A 187 -8.29 -28.03 8.28
N SER A 188 -8.02 -26.96 9.05
CA SER A 188 -7.42 -27.08 10.37
C SER A 188 -8.32 -27.87 11.34
N LEU A 189 -9.62 -27.59 11.34
CA LEU A 189 -10.59 -28.35 12.14
C LEU A 189 -10.69 -29.81 11.69
N ALA A 190 -10.62 -30.09 10.38
CA ALA A 190 -10.59 -31.45 9.86
C ALA A 190 -9.31 -32.19 10.27
N PHE A 191 -8.16 -31.50 10.28
CA PHE A 191 -6.88 -32.06 10.71
C PHE A 191 -6.88 -32.37 12.22
N ILE A 192 -7.35 -31.43 13.05
CA ILE A 192 -7.51 -31.63 14.50
C ILE A 192 -8.50 -32.77 14.78
N GLY A 193 -9.64 -32.80 14.07
CA GLY A 193 -10.64 -33.87 14.19
C GLY A 193 -10.09 -35.24 13.77
N GLY A 194 -9.32 -35.30 12.68
CA GLY A 194 -8.63 -36.50 12.23
C GLY A 194 -7.59 -36.98 13.24
N LEU A 195 -6.80 -36.06 13.80
CA LEU A 195 -5.83 -36.37 14.85
C LEU A 195 -6.52 -36.96 16.09
N VAL A 196 -7.59 -36.33 16.58
CA VAL A 196 -8.36 -36.82 17.73
C VAL A 196 -8.97 -38.20 17.46
N TYR A 197 -9.48 -38.44 16.24
CA TYR A 197 -10.03 -39.73 15.85
C TYR A 197 -8.97 -40.84 15.88
N VAL A 198 -7.79 -40.59 15.32
CA VAL A 198 -6.66 -41.55 15.33
C VAL A 198 -6.13 -41.77 16.76
N LEU A 199 -6.01 -40.71 17.56
CA LEU A 199 -5.59 -40.79 18.97
C LEU A 199 -6.57 -41.58 19.84
N LYS A 200 -7.88 -41.53 19.53
CA LYS A 200 -8.92 -42.33 20.19
C LYS A 200 -8.85 -43.81 19.79
N TRP A 201 -8.60 -44.09 18.52
CA TRP A 201 -8.56 -45.46 17.99
C TRP A 201 -7.30 -46.23 18.39
N ASN A 202 -6.17 -45.55 18.58
CA ASN A 202 -4.90 -46.23 18.82
C ASN A 202 -4.08 -45.57 19.95
N ARG A 203 -4.30 -45.98 21.21
CA ARG A 203 -3.55 -45.46 22.38
C ARG A 203 -2.02 -45.59 22.24
N LYS A 204 -1.52 -46.60 21.51
CA LYS A 204 -0.08 -46.77 21.25
C LYS A 204 0.53 -45.60 20.45
N PHE A 205 -0.27 -44.97 19.58
CA PHE A 205 0.15 -43.82 18.78
C PHE A 205 0.29 -42.55 19.63
N SER A 206 -0.61 -42.37 20.60
CA SER A 206 -0.63 -41.23 21.53
C SER A 206 0.58 -41.21 22.49
N PHE A 207 1.18 -42.36 22.80
CA PHE A 207 2.38 -42.41 23.65
C PHE A 207 3.69 -42.34 22.87
N ASN A 208 3.66 -42.27 21.53
CA ASN A 208 4.87 -42.15 20.73
C ASN A 208 5.42 -40.73 20.77
N LYS A 209 6.51 -40.51 21.51
CA LYS A 209 7.19 -39.20 21.63
C LYS A 209 7.64 -38.62 20.28
N ASN A 210 8.03 -39.49 19.34
CA ASN A 210 8.50 -39.05 18.02
C ASN A 210 7.36 -38.48 17.17
N LEU A 211 6.12 -38.96 17.37
CA LEU A 211 4.96 -38.42 16.70
C LEU A 211 4.68 -36.98 17.12
N TRP A 212 4.67 -36.73 18.43
CA TRP A 212 4.45 -35.40 18.98
C TRP A 212 5.55 -34.42 18.59
N ALA A 213 6.79 -34.89 18.51
CA ALA A 213 7.90 -34.09 18.00
C ALA A 213 7.70 -33.69 16.53
N VAL A 214 7.31 -34.63 15.66
CA VAL A 214 7.04 -34.34 14.24
C VAL A 214 5.84 -33.40 14.07
N LEU A 215 4.77 -33.59 14.86
CA LEU A 215 3.60 -32.72 14.83
C LEU A 215 3.91 -31.30 15.31
N ALA A 216 4.74 -31.14 16.35
CA ALA A 216 5.16 -29.82 16.83
C ALA A 216 5.92 -29.04 15.75
N VAL A 217 6.89 -29.68 15.08
CA VAL A 217 7.64 -29.08 13.97
C VAL A 217 6.72 -28.72 12.80
N PHE A 218 5.73 -29.55 12.49
CA PHE A 218 4.77 -29.27 11.42
C PHE A 218 3.85 -28.09 11.76
N CYS A 219 3.38 -27.99 13.00
CA CYS A 219 2.59 -26.84 13.46
C CYS A 219 3.41 -25.53 13.42
N ASP A 220 4.68 -25.55 13.78
CA ASP A 220 5.56 -24.38 13.67
C ASP A 220 5.69 -23.94 12.20
N PHE A 221 5.85 -24.90 11.28
CA PHE A 221 5.89 -24.61 9.85
C PHE A 221 4.58 -23.98 9.33
N ASP A 222 3.43 -24.51 9.76
CA ASP A 222 2.11 -23.98 9.39
C ASP A 222 1.87 -22.57 9.92
N VAL A 223 2.30 -22.26 11.16
CA VAL A 223 2.20 -20.92 11.74
C VAL A 223 3.03 -19.93 10.93
N ILE A 224 4.26 -20.30 10.57
CA ILE A 224 5.12 -19.45 9.74
C ILE A 224 4.50 -19.26 8.35
N TRP A 225 4.06 -20.35 7.71
CA TRP A 225 3.41 -20.34 6.39
C TRP A 225 2.12 -19.49 6.37
N SER A 226 1.31 -19.54 7.44
CA SER A 226 0.10 -18.75 7.58
C SER A 226 0.39 -17.24 7.65
N ASN A 227 1.48 -16.85 8.30
CA ASN A 227 1.95 -15.45 8.30
C ASN A 227 2.35 -15.01 6.89
N VAL A 228 3.02 -15.88 6.11
CA VAL A 228 3.38 -15.61 4.70
C VAL A 228 2.14 -15.40 3.83
N ASP A 229 1.16 -16.30 3.94
CA ASP A 229 -0.06 -16.28 3.13
C ASP A 229 -1.03 -15.14 3.48
N SER A 230 -1.00 -14.63 4.71
CA SER A 230 -1.80 -13.48 5.11
C SER A 230 -1.39 -12.19 4.36
N TYR A 231 -0.13 -12.14 3.89
CA TYR A 231 0.47 -11.04 3.14
C TYR A 231 0.44 -11.24 1.60
N THR A 232 -0.40 -12.17 1.09
CA THR A 232 -0.56 -12.58 -0.33
C THR A 232 -0.88 -11.50 -1.36
N ARG A 233 -1.05 -10.23 -0.96
CA ARG A 233 -1.13 -9.10 -1.90
C ARG A 233 0.23 -8.50 -2.24
N SER A 234 1.28 -8.97 -1.58
CA SER A 234 2.66 -8.58 -1.85
C SER A 234 3.23 -9.41 -3.00
N PRO A 235 4.08 -8.83 -3.84
CA PRO A 235 4.68 -9.52 -4.98
C PRO A 235 5.76 -10.48 -4.47
N VAL A 236 6.18 -11.37 -5.35
CA VAL A 236 7.20 -12.37 -5.02
C VAL A 236 8.58 -11.72 -4.85
N CYS A 237 8.98 -10.87 -5.79
CA CYS A 237 10.22 -10.08 -5.77
C CYS A 237 9.99 -8.75 -6.50
N SER A 238 10.85 -7.76 -6.28
CA SER A 238 10.95 -6.60 -7.19
C SER A 238 12.08 -6.82 -8.20
N LYS A 239 11.89 -6.32 -9.41
CA LYS A 239 12.95 -6.20 -10.42
C LYS A 239 13.33 -4.72 -10.53
N GLN A 240 14.61 -4.43 -10.39
CA GLN A 240 15.16 -3.09 -10.63
C GLN A 240 15.15 -2.81 -12.14
N TYR A 241 15.16 -1.53 -12.52
CA TYR A 241 15.34 -1.11 -13.92
C TYR A 241 16.65 -1.62 -14.55
N THR A 242 17.67 -1.89 -13.72
CA THR A 242 18.97 -2.47 -14.12
C THR A 242 18.91 -3.98 -14.36
N GLY A 243 17.74 -4.62 -14.22
CA GLY A 243 17.56 -6.07 -14.41
C GLY A 243 17.92 -6.93 -13.18
N GLN A 244 18.42 -6.32 -12.10
CA GLN A 244 18.71 -7.04 -10.86
C GLN A 244 17.41 -7.32 -10.06
N THR A 245 17.28 -8.53 -9.54
CA THR A 245 16.14 -8.96 -8.71
C THR A 245 16.44 -8.75 -7.23
N HIS A 246 15.62 -7.95 -6.55
CA HIS A 246 15.69 -7.79 -5.10
C HIS A 246 14.65 -8.72 -4.44
N TYR A 247 15.13 -9.58 -3.54
CA TYR A 247 14.31 -10.57 -2.82
C TYR A 247 13.84 -10.08 -1.45
N ILE A 248 14.47 -9.03 -0.92
CA ILE A 248 14.19 -8.43 0.38
C ILE A 248 13.77 -6.98 0.14
N HIS A 249 12.71 -6.56 0.81
CA HIS A 249 12.22 -5.19 0.71
C HIS A 249 12.91 -4.30 1.76
N GLU A 250 13.34 -3.10 1.37
CA GLU A 250 14.05 -2.16 2.26
C GLU A 250 13.16 -1.59 3.38
N VAL A 251 11.83 -1.57 3.18
CA VAL A 251 10.90 -0.95 4.12
C VAL A 251 10.25 -1.97 5.05
N HIS A 252 10.26 -1.69 6.35
CA HIS A 252 9.79 -2.56 7.45
C HIS A 252 8.33 -3.01 7.37
N TYR A 253 7.42 -2.09 7.03
CA TYR A 253 5.99 -2.36 7.02
C TYR A 253 5.54 -3.17 5.80
N PHE A 254 6.45 -3.47 4.89
CA PHE A 254 6.17 -4.19 3.66
C PHE A 254 7.15 -5.35 3.49
N GLN A 255 6.66 -6.48 3.00
CA GLN A 255 7.46 -7.69 2.94
C GLN A 255 7.11 -8.51 1.70
N PHE A 256 8.15 -9.00 1.02
CA PHE A 256 7.99 -9.85 -0.14
C PHE A 256 7.67 -11.29 0.24
N VAL A 257 7.00 -12.01 -0.66
CA VAL A 257 6.74 -13.44 -0.46
C VAL A 257 8.05 -14.23 -0.44
N ALA A 258 9.05 -13.86 -1.26
CA ALA A 258 10.37 -14.49 -1.22
C ALA A 258 11.07 -14.25 0.12
N GLU A 259 11.01 -13.02 0.65
CA GLU A 259 11.59 -12.67 1.95
C GLU A 259 11.00 -13.52 3.08
N MET A 260 9.68 -13.71 3.07
CA MET A 260 8.99 -14.56 4.03
C MET A 260 9.46 -16.02 3.99
N TYR A 261 9.68 -16.59 2.80
CA TYR A 261 10.22 -17.95 2.67
C TYR A 261 11.65 -18.07 3.21
N ILE A 262 12.48 -17.05 2.98
CA ILE A 262 13.85 -17.01 3.51
C ILE A 262 13.83 -16.99 5.04
N ILE A 263 13.02 -16.11 5.65
CA ILE A 263 12.89 -16.03 7.11
C ILE A 263 12.32 -17.33 7.68
N SER A 264 11.34 -17.93 7.00
CA SER A 264 10.76 -19.21 7.39
C SER A 264 11.80 -20.32 7.43
N LEU A 265 12.63 -20.42 6.38
CA LEU A 265 13.71 -21.39 6.31
C LEU A 265 14.66 -21.26 7.51
N PHE A 266 15.06 -20.03 7.86
CA PHE A 266 15.92 -19.80 9.02
C PHE A 266 15.28 -20.22 10.34
N HIS A 267 13.99 -19.96 10.53
CA HIS A 267 13.28 -20.42 11.73
C HIS A 267 13.23 -21.95 11.82
N VAL A 268 12.96 -22.64 10.71
CA VAL A 268 12.96 -24.11 10.66
C VAL A 268 14.34 -24.69 10.94
N CYS A 269 15.41 -24.08 10.41
CA CYS A 269 16.78 -24.50 10.71
C CYS A 269 17.09 -24.36 12.21
N ILE A 270 16.77 -23.21 12.82
CA ILE A 270 17.02 -22.96 14.24
C ILE A 270 16.23 -23.92 15.13
N THR A 271 14.95 -24.18 14.83
CA THR A 271 14.15 -25.13 15.63
C THR A 271 14.66 -26.56 15.51
N LEU A 272 15.07 -26.98 14.31
CA LEU A 272 15.69 -28.29 14.09
C LEU A 272 17.02 -28.42 14.83
N GLU A 273 17.83 -27.37 14.88
CA GLU A 273 19.10 -27.38 15.61
C GLU A 273 18.94 -27.46 17.12
N ILE A 274 17.96 -26.74 17.68
CA ILE A 274 17.61 -26.85 19.10
C ILE A 274 17.11 -28.27 19.42
N LEU A 275 16.31 -28.87 18.54
CA LEU A 275 15.86 -30.25 18.69
C LEU A 275 17.03 -31.24 18.60
N LEU A 276 17.97 -31.04 17.67
CA LEU A 276 19.18 -31.85 17.58
C LEU A 276 20.07 -31.70 18.82
N LEU A 277 20.13 -30.51 19.41
CA LEU A 277 20.85 -30.26 20.65
C LEU A 277 20.23 -31.03 21.83
N ASP A 278 18.91 -31.05 21.96
CA ASP A 278 18.20 -31.80 23.01
C ASP A 278 18.37 -33.33 22.85
N THR A 279 18.23 -33.82 21.62
CA THR A 279 18.48 -35.24 21.32
C THR A 279 19.94 -35.61 21.55
N ALA A 280 20.89 -34.72 21.25
CA ALA A 280 22.30 -34.91 21.57
C ALA A 280 22.52 -35.07 23.07
N ALA A 281 21.97 -34.16 23.87
CA ALA A 281 22.12 -34.16 25.32
C ALA A 281 21.57 -35.44 25.97
N THR A 282 20.42 -35.92 25.47
CA THR A 282 19.70 -37.08 26.02
C THR A 282 20.21 -38.42 25.48
N SER A 283 20.99 -38.43 24.40
CA SER A 283 21.47 -39.66 23.76
C SER A 283 22.41 -40.48 24.65
N PRO A 284 22.29 -41.83 24.65
CA PRO A 284 23.21 -42.73 25.34
C PRO A 284 24.51 -42.97 24.54
N MET A 285 25.01 -41.94 23.85
CA MET A 285 26.26 -42.03 23.10
C MET A 285 27.48 -41.94 24.02
N ILE A 286 28.64 -42.37 23.50
CA ILE A 286 29.94 -42.15 24.14
C ILE A 286 30.11 -40.66 24.45
N ILE A 287 30.63 -40.35 25.64
CA ILE A 287 30.75 -38.98 26.18
C ILE A 287 31.43 -38.03 25.19
N ILE A 288 32.48 -38.49 24.48
CA ILE A 288 33.22 -37.69 23.51
C ILE A 288 32.31 -37.30 22.33
N ASN A 289 31.62 -38.27 21.73
CA ASN A 289 30.71 -38.03 20.60
C ASN A 289 29.54 -37.14 20.98
N ARG A 290 28.99 -37.33 22.20
CA ARG A 290 27.93 -36.47 22.74
C ARG A 290 28.39 -35.02 22.89
N LYS A 291 29.60 -34.80 23.43
CA LYS A 291 30.18 -33.46 23.58
C LYS A 291 30.42 -32.80 22.22
N ILE A 292 31.01 -33.53 21.26
CA ILE A 292 31.25 -33.01 19.91
C ILE A 292 29.92 -32.62 19.26
N MET A 293 28.92 -33.50 19.28
CA MET A 293 27.62 -33.22 18.66
C MET A 293 26.91 -32.03 19.31
N SER A 294 26.91 -31.94 20.65
CA SER A 294 26.32 -30.82 21.37
C SER A 294 27.03 -29.49 21.08
N MET A 295 28.36 -29.48 21.04
CA MET A 295 29.12 -28.27 20.69
C MET A 295 28.90 -27.85 19.24
N THR A 296 28.86 -28.81 18.31
CA THR A 296 28.56 -28.51 16.89
C THR A 296 27.17 -27.91 16.74
N CYS A 297 26.14 -28.48 17.38
CA CYS A 297 24.78 -27.93 17.35
C CYS A 297 24.72 -26.54 17.98
N LEU A 298 25.40 -26.31 19.12
CA LEU A 298 25.43 -25.00 19.75
C LEU A 298 26.07 -23.94 18.83
N CYS A 299 27.20 -24.26 18.20
CA CYS A 299 27.85 -23.36 17.24
C CYS A 299 26.94 -23.03 16.06
N LEU A 300 26.25 -24.03 15.50
CA LEU A 300 25.32 -23.83 14.38
C LEU A 300 24.15 -22.91 14.75
N VAL A 301 23.54 -23.09 15.93
CA VAL A 301 22.45 -22.21 16.41
C VAL A 301 22.90 -20.76 16.44
N VAL A 302 24.10 -20.48 16.95
CA VAL A 302 24.62 -19.12 17.04
C VAL A 302 24.85 -18.52 15.64
N ILE A 303 25.30 -19.32 14.67
CA ILE A 303 25.52 -18.87 13.28
C ILE A 303 24.19 -18.52 12.61
N PHE A 304 23.21 -19.43 12.61
CA PHE A 304 21.92 -19.18 11.97
C PHE A 304 21.14 -18.06 12.64
N PHE A 305 21.20 -17.96 13.97
CA PHE A 305 20.61 -16.84 14.70
C PHE A 305 21.30 -15.51 14.36
N SER A 306 22.62 -15.51 14.18
CA SER A 306 23.37 -14.31 13.75
C SER A 306 22.96 -13.87 12.35
N TRP A 307 22.76 -14.80 11.41
CA TRP A 307 22.26 -14.49 10.06
C TRP A 307 20.83 -13.95 10.08
N LEU A 308 19.95 -14.52 10.91
CA LEU A 308 18.60 -13.99 11.09
C LEU A 308 18.62 -12.56 11.65
N LEU A 309 19.51 -12.28 12.60
CA LEU A 309 19.68 -10.95 13.17
C LEU A 309 20.25 -9.94 12.18
N SER A 310 21.22 -10.34 11.33
CA SER A 310 21.74 -9.50 10.24
C SER A 310 20.63 -9.14 9.23
N LEU A 311 19.77 -10.09 8.85
CA LEU A 311 18.59 -9.79 8.02
C LEU A 311 17.60 -8.83 8.69
N PHE A 312 17.42 -8.95 10.00
CA PHE A 312 16.60 -8.02 10.75
C PHE A 312 17.19 -6.60 10.78
N ARG A 313 18.51 -6.48 10.95
CA ARG A 313 19.23 -5.19 10.90
C ARG A 313 19.23 -4.56 9.51
N PHE A 314 19.28 -5.38 8.46
CA PHE A 314 19.15 -4.89 7.08
C PHE A 314 17.86 -4.10 6.90
N LYS A 315 16.78 -4.52 7.57
CA LYS A 315 15.59 -3.69 7.70
C LYS A 315 15.82 -2.57 8.71
N GLU A 316 16.02 -2.89 9.99
CA GLU A 316 16.21 -1.93 11.10
C GLU A 316 17.65 -1.46 11.25
N TYR A 317 18.04 -0.48 10.42
CA TYR A 317 19.36 0.14 10.47
C TYR A 317 19.72 0.74 11.85
N ASN A 318 18.71 1.13 12.63
CA ASN A 318 18.88 1.69 13.98
C ASN A 318 19.08 0.62 15.06
N TYR A 319 19.01 -0.67 14.75
CA TYR A 319 19.16 -1.73 15.74
C TYR A 319 20.63 -1.90 16.14
N PRO A 320 20.99 -1.68 17.43
CA PRO A 320 22.39 -1.53 17.83
C PRO A 320 23.11 -2.85 18.15
N PHE A 321 22.39 -3.96 18.33
CA PHE A 321 22.97 -5.23 18.78
C PHE A 321 23.32 -6.15 17.61
N HIS A 322 24.50 -6.76 17.67
CA HIS A 322 25.01 -7.76 16.73
C HIS A 322 25.71 -8.88 17.51
N ILE A 323 25.77 -10.08 16.92
CA ILE A 323 26.34 -11.26 17.57
C ILE A 323 27.65 -11.67 16.89
N LEU A 324 27.59 -12.24 15.67
CA LEU A 324 28.78 -12.67 14.92
C LEU A 324 28.93 -12.05 13.54
N VAL A 325 27.82 -11.71 12.87
CA VAL A 325 27.80 -11.24 11.48
C VAL A 325 27.09 -9.90 11.45
N ASP A 326 27.68 -8.96 10.73
CA ASP A 326 27.12 -7.62 10.57
C ASP A 326 25.89 -7.59 9.67
#